data_AF-A0A2V3UHR3-F1
#
_entry.id   AF-A0A2V3UHR3-F1
#
_cell.length_a   1.000
_cell.length_b   1.000
_cell.length_c   1.000
_cell.angle_alpha   90.00
_cell.angle_beta   90.00
_cell.angle_gamma   90.00
#
_symmetry.space_group_name_H-M   'P 1'
#
loop_
_entity.id
_entity.type
_entity.pdbx_description
1 polymer ?
#
loop_
_entity_poly.entity_id
_entity_poly.type
_entity_poly.pdbx_seq_one_letter_code
_entity_poly.pdbx_strand_id
1 'polypeptide(L)'
;MPAAARMGDLVRQTAPHCHAPIHPAAPVPTPCAHPAMLLPLVNGEPSVLIGGRPAVRLGDMSAPCVMAGCLPGGPGVVSGASSSVFIGGLPAARVGDETLHAACIAPIPAPTGRIQSPGCPTVLIGG
;
A
#
# COMPACT_ATOMS: atom_id res chain seq x y z
N MET A 1 -0.62 -2.72 20.48
CA MET A 1 0.04 -3.38 19.34
C MET A 1 -0.96 -3.46 18.20
N PRO A 2 -0.63 -2.99 16.98
CA PRO A 2 -1.52 -3.09 15.84
C PRO A 2 -1.68 -4.54 15.36
N ALA A 3 -2.79 -4.81 14.68
CA ALA A 3 -3.08 -6.10 14.06
C ALA A 3 -2.09 -6.39 12.92
N ALA A 4 -1.74 -7.66 12.74
CA ALA A 4 -0.89 -8.10 11.65
C ALA A 4 -1.56 -7.91 10.28
N ALA A 5 -0.78 -7.53 9.28
CA ALA A 5 -1.24 -7.48 7.90
C ALA A 5 -1.04 -8.84 7.20
N ARG A 6 -1.96 -9.17 6.31
CA ARG A 6 -1.95 -10.39 5.52
C ARG A 6 -2.41 -10.11 4.09
N MET A 7 -2.09 -11.02 3.18
CA MET A 7 -2.44 -10.91 1.78
C MET A 7 -3.94 -10.64 1.66
N GLY A 8 -4.28 -9.65 0.84
CA GLY A 8 -5.61 -9.15 0.54
C GLY A 8 -6.25 -8.29 1.64
N ASP A 9 -5.50 -7.86 2.66
CA ASP A 9 -5.85 -6.65 3.42
C ASP A 9 -5.66 -5.42 2.53
N LEU A 10 -6.32 -4.31 2.88
CA LEU A 10 -6.42 -3.15 2.01
C LEU A 10 -5.38 -2.08 2.37
N VAL A 11 -4.83 -1.44 1.35
CA VAL A 11 -3.97 -0.25 1.43
C VAL A 11 -4.75 0.93 0.86
N ARG A 12 -4.62 2.10 1.48
CA ARG A 12 -5.22 3.35 0.99
C ARG A 12 -4.17 4.44 0.88
N GLN A 13 -4.14 5.15 -0.25
CA GLN A 13 -3.28 6.34 -0.39
C GLN A 13 -3.71 7.43 0.60
N THR A 14 -2.75 8.21 1.09
CA THR A 14 -2.98 9.26 2.09
C THR A 14 -3.64 10.50 1.50
N ALA A 15 -3.55 10.71 0.20
CA ALA A 15 -4.14 11.85 -0.51
C ALA A 15 -4.61 11.49 -1.93
N PRO A 16 -5.48 12.33 -2.53
CA PRO A 16 -5.70 12.32 -3.96
C PRO A 16 -4.38 12.45 -4.72
N HIS A 17 -4.23 11.73 -5.82
CA HIS A 17 -2.97 11.68 -6.56
C HIS A 17 -3.19 11.42 -8.05
N CYS A 18 -2.11 11.50 -8.82
CA CYS A 18 -2.07 11.23 -10.26
C CYS A 18 -0.77 10.49 -10.61
N HIS A 19 -0.75 9.79 -11.74
CA HIS A 19 0.44 9.10 -12.28
C HIS A 19 0.99 9.75 -13.57
N ALA A 20 0.50 10.95 -13.91
CA ALA A 20 0.95 11.70 -15.09
C ALA A 20 2.12 12.66 -14.73
N PRO A 21 3.27 12.61 -15.42
CA PRO A 21 4.52 13.31 -15.05
C PRO A 21 4.57 14.84 -15.04
N ILE A 22 3.45 15.57 -14.95
CA ILE A 22 3.38 17.03 -15.18
C ILE A 22 3.61 17.34 -16.66
N HIS A 23 2.52 17.58 -17.39
CA HIS A 23 2.61 18.41 -18.60
C HIS A 23 2.36 19.87 -18.19
N PRO A 24 2.94 20.87 -18.88
CA PRO A 24 2.73 22.29 -18.59
C PRO A 24 1.23 22.64 -18.59
N ALA A 25 0.85 23.71 -17.89
CA ALA A 25 -0.53 24.19 -17.79
C ALA A 25 -1.11 24.52 -19.18
N ALA A 26 -1.60 23.51 -19.88
CA ALA A 26 -2.25 23.61 -21.18
C ALA A 26 -3.75 23.29 -21.02
N PRO A 27 -4.62 23.91 -21.83
CA PRO A 27 -6.06 23.80 -21.70
C PRO A 27 -6.52 22.41 -22.16
N VAL A 28 -6.83 21.54 -21.20
CA VAL A 28 -7.73 20.37 -21.25
C VAL A 28 -7.39 19.26 -22.28
N PRO A 29 -7.32 17.98 -21.85
CA PRO A 29 -7.71 17.46 -20.54
C PRO A 29 -6.52 17.47 -19.58
N THR A 30 -6.59 18.36 -18.59
CA THR A 30 -5.70 18.37 -17.44
C THR A 30 -5.75 16.99 -16.76
N PRO A 31 -4.61 16.36 -16.44
CA PRO A 31 -4.61 15.16 -15.62
C PRO A 31 -5.38 15.40 -14.32
N CYS A 32 -6.49 14.69 -14.14
CA CYS A 32 -7.34 14.85 -12.97
C CYS A 32 -6.82 13.93 -11.87
N ALA A 33 -6.41 14.50 -10.73
CA ALA A 33 -6.11 13.70 -9.55
C ALA A 33 -7.36 12.91 -9.17
N HIS A 34 -7.20 11.61 -8.93
CA HIS A 34 -8.30 10.77 -8.49
C HIS A 34 -8.26 10.62 -6.96
N PRO A 35 -9.41 10.34 -6.32
CA PRO A 35 -9.45 10.02 -4.90
C PRO A 35 -8.56 8.81 -4.55
N ALA A 36 -8.15 8.71 -3.29
CA ALA A 36 -7.50 7.52 -2.78
C ALA A 36 -8.41 6.28 -2.96
N MET A 37 -7.81 5.18 -3.38
CA MET A 37 -8.49 3.90 -3.62
C MET A 37 -8.07 2.87 -2.56
N LEU A 38 -8.90 1.86 -2.38
CA LEU A 38 -8.55 0.70 -1.57
C LEU A 38 -7.96 -0.37 -2.47
N LEU A 39 -6.68 -0.68 -2.26
CA LEU A 39 -5.92 -1.64 -3.04
C LEU A 39 -5.58 -2.86 -2.19
N PRO A 40 -5.95 -4.09 -2.59
CA PRO A 40 -5.58 -5.27 -1.83
C PRO A 40 -4.08 -5.54 -1.92
N LEU A 41 -3.46 -5.99 -0.83
CA LEU A 41 -2.12 -6.59 -0.83
C LEU A 41 -2.17 -7.90 -1.63
N VAL A 42 -1.32 -8.06 -2.64
CA VAL A 42 -1.39 -9.19 -3.59
C VAL A 42 -0.33 -10.24 -3.36
N ASN A 43 0.70 -9.93 -2.58
CA ASN A 43 1.74 -10.86 -2.16
C ASN A 43 1.96 -10.84 -0.64
N GLY A 44 2.62 -11.90 -0.18
CA GLY A 44 3.00 -12.17 1.20
C GLY A 44 3.92 -13.38 1.25
N GLU A 45 4.41 -13.73 2.43
CA GLU A 45 5.17 -14.96 2.67
C GLU A 45 4.24 -16.19 2.66
N PRO A 46 4.30 -17.06 1.63
CA PRO A 46 3.35 -18.15 1.48
C PRO A 46 3.47 -19.23 2.56
N SER A 47 4.65 -19.36 3.20
CA SER A 47 4.88 -20.38 4.23
C SER A 47 4.36 -19.98 5.62
N VAL A 48 4.10 -18.69 5.86
CA VAL A 48 3.64 -18.17 7.16
C VAL A 48 2.25 -17.59 7.01
N LEU A 49 1.27 -18.25 7.62
CA LEU A 49 -0.14 -17.87 7.48
C LEU A 49 -0.63 -17.12 8.72
N ILE A 50 -1.30 -15.99 8.49
CA ILE A 50 -1.99 -15.18 9.50
C ILE A 50 -3.49 -15.20 9.20
N GLY A 51 -4.28 -15.80 10.10
CA GLY A 51 -5.70 -16.05 9.87
C GLY A 51 -5.98 -16.86 8.60
N GLY A 52 -5.06 -17.77 8.22
CA GLY A 52 -5.18 -18.63 7.04
C GLY A 52 -4.77 -17.99 5.71
N ARG A 53 -4.17 -16.79 5.70
CA ARG A 53 -3.67 -16.12 4.48
C ARG A 53 -2.18 -15.80 4.63
N PRO A 54 -1.39 -15.76 3.54
CA PRO A 54 0.03 -15.39 3.59
C PRO A 54 0.26 -14.08 4.34
N ALA A 55 1.26 -14.06 5.22
CA ALA A 55 1.61 -12.89 6.02
C ALA A 55 2.33 -11.84 5.19
N VAL A 56 2.03 -10.56 5.40
CA VAL A 56 2.62 -9.45 4.66
C VAL A 56 3.84 -8.91 5.39
N ARG A 57 4.84 -8.48 4.63
CA ARG A 57 6.15 -8.05 5.10
C ARG A 57 6.59 -6.76 4.40
N LEU A 58 7.68 -6.20 4.88
CA LEU A 58 8.38 -5.12 4.18
C LEU A 58 8.70 -5.55 2.74
N GLY A 59 8.39 -4.67 1.78
CA GLY A 59 8.59 -4.92 0.36
C GLY A 59 7.45 -5.63 -0.36
N ASP A 60 6.45 -6.17 0.37
CA ASP A 60 5.26 -6.73 -0.28
C ASP A 60 4.40 -5.63 -0.91
N MET A 61 3.60 -5.98 -1.91
CA MET A 61 2.95 -5.05 -2.83
C MET A 61 1.43 -5.14 -2.81
N SER A 62 0.78 -4.02 -3.08
CA SER A 62 -0.64 -3.96 -3.41
C SER A 62 -0.89 -4.25 -4.89
N ALA A 63 -2.15 -4.48 -5.23
CA ALA A 63 -2.60 -4.34 -6.61
C ALA A 63 -2.27 -2.93 -7.12
N PRO A 64 -1.99 -2.77 -8.41
CA PRO A 64 -1.76 -1.46 -9.00
C PRO A 64 -3.02 -0.60 -8.91
N CYS A 65 -2.83 0.70 -8.72
CA CYS A 65 -3.91 1.68 -8.79
C CYS A 65 -4.27 1.96 -10.26
N VAL A 66 -5.11 1.13 -10.87
CA VAL A 66 -5.55 1.30 -12.26
C VAL A 66 -7.02 1.72 -12.30
N MET A 67 -7.30 2.81 -13.02
CA MET A 67 -8.66 3.23 -13.37
C MET A 67 -8.76 3.36 -14.89
N ALA A 68 -9.98 3.26 -15.46
CA ALA A 68 -10.21 3.22 -16.91
C ALA A 68 -9.69 4.45 -17.71
N GLY A 69 -9.18 5.49 -17.04
CA GLY A 69 -8.56 6.67 -17.67
C GLY A 69 -7.18 7.05 -17.11
N CYS A 70 -6.52 6.21 -16.30
CA CYS A 70 -5.20 6.50 -15.72
C CYS A 70 -4.24 5.33 -15.97
N LEU A 71 -3.38 5.47 -16.98
CA LEU A 71 -2.29 4.54 -17.26
C LEU A 71 -0.98 5.30 -17.55
N PRO A 72 0.18 4.81 -17.06
CA PRO A 72 0.35 3.66 -16.17
C PRO A 72 0.20 4.02 -14.68
N GLY A 73 -0.57 3.23 -13.93
CA GLY A 73 -0.57 3.22 -12.46
C GLY A 73 0.30 2.10 -11.90
N GLY A 74 0.73 2.22 -10.64
CA GLY A 74 1.66 1.28 -10.01
C GLY A 74 1.17 0.71 -8.68
N PRO A 75 1.80 -0.36 -8.19
CA PRO A 75 1.51 -0.90 -6.87
C PRO A 75 2.03 0.03 -5.76
N GLY A 76 1.40 -0.05 -4.59
CA GLY A 76 1.99 0.39 -3.34
C GLY A 76 2.90 -0.69 -2.79
N VAL A 77 4.09 -0.34 -2.30
CA VAL A 77 5.06 -1.24 -1.67
C VAL A 77 5.06 -0.97 -0.17
N VAL A 78 4.95 -1.98 0.67
CA VAL A 78 5.08 -1.82 2.13
C VAL A 78 6.47 -1.30 2.46
N SER A 79 6.52 -0.10 3.06
CA SER A 79 7.75 0.64 3.36
C SER A 79 7.95 0.88 4.85
N GLY A 80 6.89 0.85 5.64
CA GLY A 80 6.94 0.74 7.11
C GLY A 80 6.64 -0.70 7.54
N ALA A 81 7.28 -1.16 8.61
CA ALA A 81 7.05 -2.48 9.20
C ALA A 81 7.55 -2.52 10.65
N SER A 82 7.34 -3.65 11.35
CA SER A 82 7.87 -3.87 12.70
C SER A 82 9.40 -3.79 12.75
N SER A 83 9.94 -3.17 13.80
CA SER A 83 11.39 -3.12 14.05
C SER A 83 11.97 -4.39 14.69
N SER A 84 11.12 -5.29 15.20
CA SER A 84 11.53 -6.42 16.05
C SER A 84 10.93 -7.76 15.67
N VAL A 85 9.83 -7.78 14.92
CA VAL A 85 9.16 -9.01 14.48
C VAL A 85 9.43 -9.23 13.01
N PHE A 86 9.97 -10.41 12.70
CA PHE A 86 10.35 -10.80 11.34
C PHE A 86 9.56 -12.04 10.90
N ILE A 87 9.17 -12.08 9.63
CA ILE A 87 8.48 -13.19 8.97
C ILE A 87 9.29 -13.56 7.73
N GLY A 88 9.71 -14.82 7.61
CA GLY A 88 10.56 -15.25 6.49
C GLY A 88 11.83 -14.38 6.33
N GLY A 89 12.38 -13.89 7.45
CA GLY A 89 13.59 -13.04 7.46
C GLY A 89 13.38 -11.55 7.16
N LEU A 90 12.16 -11.09 6.83
CA LEU A 90 11.86 -9.68 6.59
C LEU A 90 10.93 -9.10 7.67
N PRO A 91 11.00 -7.79 7.98
CA PRO A 91 10.11 -7.14 8.93
C PRO A 91 8.63 -7.38 8.65
N ALA A 92 7.87 -7.73 9.68
CA ALA A 92 6.45 -8.04 9.57
C ALA A 92 5.59 -6.77 9.47
N ALA A 93 4.64 -6.75 8.53
CA ALA A 93 3.75 -5.61 8.29
C ALA A 93 2.48 -5.67 9.15
N ARG A 94 1.93 -4.49 9.44
CA ARG A 94 0.87 -4.28 10.43
C ARG A 94 -0.11 -3.22 9.94
N VAL A 95 -1.31 -3.23 10.51
CA VAL A 95 -2.27 -2.15 10.30
C VAL A 95 -1.63 -0.81 10.69
N GLY A 96 -1.75 0.17 9.79
CA GLY A 96 -1.20 1.50 9.95
C GLY A 96 0.23 1.68 9.41
N ASP A 97 0.94 0.60 9.10
CA ASP A 97 2.26 0.70 8.49
C ASP A 97 2.18 1.38 7.11
N GLU A 98 3.23 2.14 6.78
CA GLU A 98 3.29 2.95 5.57
C GLU A 98 3.55 2.10 4.33
N THR A 99 2.99 2.56 3.21
CA THR A 99 3.24 2.01 1.88
C THR A 99 3.67 3.12 0.93
N LEU A 100 4.65 2.85 0.07
CA LEU A 100 5.16 3.76 -0.95
C LEU A 100 4.53 3.44 -2.32
N HIS A 101 3.90 4.42 -2.97
CA HIS A 101 3.20 4.29 -4.24
C HIS A 101 3.97 5.01 -5.35
N ALA A 102 5.17 4.53 -5.70
CA ALA A 102 6.13 5.28 -6.52
C ALA A 102 5.63 5.78 -7.89
N ALA A 103 4.54 5.19 -8.44
CA ALA A 103 3.89 5.70 -9.64
C ALA A 103 3.13 7.02 -9.44
N CYS A 104 2.85 7.41 -8.20
CA CYS A 104 2.18 8.65 -7.82
C CYS A 104 3.14 9.84 -7.91
N ILE A 105 2.74 10.86 -8.68
CA ILE A 105 3.52 12.06 -9.00
C ILE A 105 2.93 13.29 -8.26
N ALA A 106 2.08 13.08 -7.26
CA ALA A 106 1.36 14.13 -6.55
C ALA A 106 2.30 15.11 -5.79
N PRO A 107 1.99 16.42 -5.76
CA PRO A 107 2.57 17.33 -4.78
C PRO A 107 1.86 17.15 -3.41
N ILE A 108 2.65 16.85 -2.38
CA ILE A 108 2.41 16.88 -0.91
C ILE A 108 0.98 16.53 -0.42
N PRO A 109 0.79 15.45 0.39
CA PRO A 109 1.77 14.51 0.90
C PRO A 109 2.13 13.47 -0.17
N ALA A 110 3.42 13.42 -0.50
CA ALA A 110 4.03 12.59 -1.55
C ALA A 110 3.75 11.07 -1.34
N PRO A 111 4.09 10.21 -2.31
CA PRO A 111 3.34 9.02 -2.73
C PRO A 111 3.23 7.94 -1.66
N THR A 112 2.38 8.17 -0.66
CA THR A 112 2.27 7.35 0.53
C THR A 112 0.85 6.82 0.67
N GLY A 113 0.77 5.68 1.35
CA GLY A 113 -0.46 5.05 1.76
C GLY A 113 -0.26 4.36 3.09
N ARG A 114 -1.33 3.78 3.62
CA ARG A 114 -1.28 2.98 4.84
C ARG A 114 -2.10 1.71 4.70
N ILE A 115 -1.62 0.65 5.34
CA ILE A 115 -2.40 -0.56 5.54
C ILE A 115 -3.60 -0.24 6.43
N GLN A 116 -4.79 -0.55 5.95
CA GLN A 116 -6.06 -0.25 6.62
C GLN A 116 -6.45 -1.36 7.60
N SER A 117 -7.21 -0.96 8.62
CA SER A 117 -7.92 -1.90 9.49
C SER A 117 -8.90 -2.77 8.69
N PRO A 118 -9.22 -3.99 9.13
CA PRO A 118 -8.91 -4.56 10.46
C PRO A 118 -7.59 -5.35 10.55
N GLY A 119 -6.94 -5.66 9.42
CA GLY A 119 -5.88 -6.67 9.41
C GLY A 119 -6.38 -8.02 9.93
N CYS A 120 -5.53 -8.76 10.63
CA CYS A 120 -5.92 -9.93 11.41
C CYS A 120 -6.08 -9.57 12.90
N PRO A 121 -7.32 -9.42 13.42
CA PRO A 121 -7.55 -8.90 14.77
C PRO A 121 -7.05 -9.82 15.88
N THR A 122 -6.86 -11.11 15.59
CA THR A 122 -6.39 -12.12 16.56
C THR A 122 -4.87 -12.21 16.66
N VAL A 123 -4.13 -11.55 15.76
CA VAL A 123 -2.66 -11.58 15.75
C VAL A 123 -2.16 -10.14 15.84
N LEU A 124 -1.56 -9.81 16.98
CA LEU A 124 -0.99 -8.49 17.22
C LEU A 124 0.54 -8.56 17.08
N ILE A 125 1.12 -7.58 16.39
CA ILE A 125 2.57 -7.50 16.17
C ILE A 125 3.10 -6.25 16.85
N GLY A 126 4.14 -6.41 17.69
CA GLY A 126 4.79 -5.33 18.42
C GLY A 126 5.89 -4.61 17.64
N GLY A 127 6.64 -3.76 18.35
CA GLY A 127 7.81 -3.02 17.85
C GLY A 127 7.47 -1.96 16.83
#